data_AF-A0A543GB87-F1
#
_entry.id   AF-A0A543GB87-F1
#
_cell.length_a   1.000
_cell.length_b   1.000
_cell.length_c   1.000
_cell.angle_alpha   90.00
_cell.angle_beta   90.00
_cell.angle_gamma   90.00
#
_symmetry.space_group_name_H-M   'P 1'
#
loop_
_entity.id
_entity.type
_entity.pdbx_description
1 polymer ?
#
loop_
_entity_poly.entity_id
_entity_poly.type
_entity_poly.pdbx_seq_one_letter_code
_entity_poly.pdbx_strand_id
1 'polypeptide(L)' 'MTTTEASTPTLTPLDHVRRYALVELFLVRVLDMAPADARAEADALQHAVSARLLGRIDALLGRPERDLWDNPIPRPDGSP' A
#
# COMPACT_ATOMS: atom_id res chain seq x y z
N MET A 1 -6.26 38.06 2.32
CA MET A 1 -6.30 36.68 2.85
C MET A 1 -6.46 35.75 1.65
N THR A 2 -5.35 35.22 1.14
CA THR A 2 -5.35 34.19 0.10
C THR A 2 -5.52 32.84 0.79
N THR A 3 -6.72 32.26 0.67
CA THR A 3 -7.01 30.90 1.12
C THR A 3 -6.38 29.93 0.13
N THR A 4 -5.32 29.23 0.53
CA THR A 4 -4.77 28.10 -0.21
C THR A 4 -5.77 26.94 -0.12
N GLU A 5 -6.50 26.66 -1.20
CA GLU A 5 -7.19 25.38 -1.36
C GLU A 5 -6.12 24.28 -1.38
N ALA A 6 -6.08 23.47 -0.32
CA ALA A 6 -5.26 22.28 -0.28
C ALA A 6 -5.83 21.27 -1.29
N SER A 7 -5.27 21.22 -2.49
CA SER A 7 -5.58 20.17 -3.46
C SER A 7 -5.24 18.82 -2.84
N THR A 8 -6.23 17.96 -2.66
CA THR A 8 -6.03 16.58 -2.21
C THR A 8 -5.09 15.90 -3.21
N PRO A 9 -3.93 15.34 -2.78
CA PRO A 9 -3.00 14.74 -3.72
C PRO A 9 -3.64 13.52 -4.39
N THR A 10 -3.71 13.55 -5.71
CA THR A 10 -4.17 12.41 -6.54
C THR A 10 -3.14 11.28 -6.45
N LEU A 11 -3.64 10.06 -6.33
CA LEU A 11 -2.79 8.86 -6.29
C LEU A 11 -2.16 8.59 -7.65
N THR A 12 -0.89 8.23 -7.65
CA THR A 12 -0.17 7.80 -8.86
C THR A 12 -0.34 6.30 -9.07
N PRO A 13 -0.12 5.79 -10.30
CA PRO A 13 -0.11 4.34 -10.55
C PRO A 13 0.86 3.56 -9.62
N LEU A 14 2.00 4.16 -9.26
CA LEU A 14 2.96 3.55 -8.34
C LEU A 14 2.44 3.50 -6.90
N ASP A 15 1.64 4.48 -6.48
CA ASP A 15 0.98 4.44 -5.17
C ASP A 15 -0.04 3.30 -5.09
N HIS A 16 -0.77 3.02 -6.17
CA HIS A 16 -1.70 1.88 -6.23
C HIS A 16 -0.95 0.55 -6.08
N VAL A 17 0.16 0.37 -6.80
CA VAL A 17 1.01 -0.84 -6.69
C VAL A 17 1.54 -1.00 -5.26
N ARG A 18 2.09 0.07 -4.67
CA ARG A 18 2.60 0.04 -3.29
C ARG A 18 1.50 -0.31 -2.29
N ARG A 19 0.32 0.30 -2.42
CA ARG A 19 -0.82 0.03 -1.53
C ARG A 19 -1.29 -1.40 -1.61
N TYR A 20 -1.48 -1.91 -2.83
CA TYR A 20 -1.88 -3.28 -3.06
C TYR A 20 -0.90 -4.26 -2.41
N ALA A 21 0.40 -4.14 -2.73
CA ALA A 21 1.42 -5.06 -2.25
C ALA A 21 1.53 -5.10 -0.72
N LEU A 22 1.52 -3.94 -0.06
CA LEU A 22 1.61 -3.87 1.39
C LEU A 22 0.35 -4.40 2.10
N VAL A 23 -0.84 -4.13 1.55
CA VAL A 23 -2.09 -4.66 2.09
C VAL A 23 -2.11 -6.18 1.93
N GLU A 24 -1.78 -6.70 0.75
CA GLU A 24 -1.78 -8.14 0.51
C GLU A 24 -0.76 -8.88 1.39
N LEU A 25 0.46 -8.35 1.52
CA LEU A 25 1.47 -8.88 2.43
C LEU A 25 0.99 -8.91 3.88
N PHE A 26 0.29 -7.86 4.33
CA PHE A 26 -0.27 -7.79 5.67
C PHE A 26 -1.34 -8.86 5.90
N LEU A 27 -2.30 -8.98 4.97
CA LEU A 27 -3.37 -9.95 5.06
C LEU A 27 -2.83 -11.39 5.10
N VAL A 28 -1.84 -11.71 4.26
CA VAL A 28 -1.25 -13.05 4.25
C VAL A 28 -0.34 -13.30 5.46
N ARG A 29 0.64 -12.41 5.72
CA ARG A 29 1.68 -12.69 6.72
C ARG A 29 1.27 -12.43 8.16
N VAL A 30 0.32 -11.53 8.39
CA VAL A 30 -0.10 -11.13 9.75
C VAL A 30 -1.45 -11.72 10.12
N LEU A 31 -2.39 -11.79 9.17
CA LEU A 31 -3.73 -12.33 9.42
C LEU A 31 -3.90 -13.79 8.96
N ASP A 32 -2.85 -14.40 8.42
CA ASP A 32 -2.83 -15.80 7.94
C ASP A 32 -3.94 -16.10 6.92
N MET A 33 -4.27 -15.10 6.09
CA MET A 33 -5.25 -15.27 5.02
C MET A 33 -4.65 -16.04 3.84
N ALA A 34 -5.48 -16.85 3.18
CA ALA A 34 -5.09 -17.49 1.93
C ALA A 34 -4.76 -16.43 0.86
N PRO A 35 -3.70 -16.61 0.05
CA PRO A 35 -3.29 -15.60 -0.94
C PRO A 35 -4.39 -15.22 -1.95
N ALA A 36 -5.25 -16.16 -2.33
CA ALA A 36 -6.34 -15.89 -3.26
C ALA A 36 -7.39 -14.92 -2.69
N ASP A 37 -7.73 -15.08 -1.41
CA ASP A 37 -8.68 -14.23 -0.71
C ASP A 37 -8.04 -12.87 -0.37
N ALA A 38 -6.78 -12.87 0.06
CA ALA A 38 -6.01 -11.67 0.35
C ALA A 38 -5.90 -10.74 -0.87
N ARG A 39 -5.75 -11.29 -2.08
CA ARG A 39 -5.75 -10.53 -3.33
C ARG A 39 -7.07 -9.79 -3.57
N ALA A 40 -8.20 -10.46 -3.37
CA ALA A 40 -9.50 -9.84 -3.56
C ALA A 40 -9.72 -8.69 -2.55
N GLU A 41 -9.34 -8.91 -1.30
CA GLU A 41 -9.40 -7.87 -0.26
C GLU A 41 -8.42 -6.72 -0.54
N ALA A 42 -7.20 -7.00 -1.00
CA ALA A 42 -6.22 -5.98 -1.34
C ALA A 42 -6.71 -5.09 -2.50
N ASP A 43 -7.39 -5.64 -3.50
CA ASP A 43 -7.98 -4.87 -4.59
C ASP A 43 -9.09 -3.91 -4.13
N ALA A 44 -9.92 -4.36 -3.17
CA ALA A 44 -10.94 -3.52 -2.56
C ALA A 44 -10.33 -2.44 -1.64
N LEU A 45 -9.35 -2.82 -0.82
CA LEU A 45 -8.80 -1.97 0.25
C LEU A 45 -7.77 -0.96 -0.25
N GLN A 46 -7.06 -1.21 -1.37
CA GLN A 46 -6.01 -0.31 -1.86
C GLN A 46 -6.51 1.12 -2.12
N HIS A 47 -7.79 1.31 -2.43
CA HIS A 47 -8.41 2.61 -2.68
C HIS A 47 -8.89 3.30 -1.38
N ALA A 48 -9.12 2.53 -0.33
CA ALA A 48 -9.67 3.00 0.94
C ALA A 48 -8.61 3.16 2.04
N VAL A 49 -7.48 2.46 1.93
CA VAL A 49 -6.42 2.51 2.94
C VAL A 49 -5.74 3.88 2.98
N SER A 50 -5.84 4.54 4.12
CA SER A 50 -5.17 5.83 4.34
C SER A 50 -3.65 5.69 4.31
N ALA A 51 -2.94 6.73 3.87
CA ALA A 51 -1.47 6.77 3.90
C ALA A 51 -0.89 6.54 5.31
N ARG A 52 -1.58 7.05 6.35
CA ARG A 52 -1.19 6.86 7.75
C ARG A 52 -1.24 5.38 8.16
N LEU A 53 -2.31 4.66 7.80
CA LEU A 53 -2.42 3.24 8.10
C LEU A 53 -1.42 2.42 7.29
N LEU A 54 -1.27 2.74 6.00
CA LEU A 54 -0.29 2.08 5.13
C LEU A 54 1.13 2.18 5.67
N GLY A 55 1.54 3.35 6.17
CA GLY A 55 2.87 3.52 6.78
C GLY A 55 3.08 2.68 8.05
N ARG A 56 2.00 2.39 8.81
CA ARG A 56 2.07 1.47 9.96
C ARG A 56 2.20 0.02 9.52
N ILE A 57 1.48 -0.37 8.48
CA ILE A 57 1.58 -1.70 7.86
C ILE A 57 3.00 -1.93 7.33
N ASP A 58 3.52 -0.97 6.57
CA ASP A 58 4.89 -1.01 6.03
C ASP A 58 5.94 -1.21 7.13
N ALA A 59 5.84 -0.43 8.22
CA ALA A 59 6.72 -0.56 9.36
C ALA A 59 6.56 -1.90 10.08
N LEU A 60 5.32 -2.39 10.26
CA LEU A 60 5.03 -3.68 10.88
C LEU A 60 5.64 -4.85 10.09
N LEU A 61 5.62 -4.75 8.75
CA LEU A 61 6.20 -5.74 7.85
C LEU A 61 7.73 -5.64 7.71
N GLY A 62 8.38 -4.68 8.39
CA GLY A 62 9.82 -4.49 8.32
C GLY A 62 10.30 -3.79 7.05
N ARG A 63 9.44 -2.97 6.41
CA ARG A 63 9.72 -2.25 5.16
C ARG A 63 10.17 -3.17 4.02
N PRO A 64 9.30 -4.10 3.57
CA PRO A 64 9.64 -5.05 2.53
C PRO A 64 9.96 -4.34 1.21
N GLU A 65 11.00 -4.82 0.52
CA GLU A 65 11.36 -4.33 -0.82
C GLU A 65 10.61 -5.07 -1.93
N ARG A 66 10.04 -6.25 -1.62
CA ARG A 66 9.37 -7.13 -2.58
C ARG A 66 8.06 -7.68 -2.03
N ASP A 67 7.11 -7.91 -2.95
CA ASP A 67 5.79 -8.47 -2.65
C ASP A 67 5.81 -10.02 -2.53
N LEU A 68 4.63 -10.65 -2.52
CA LEU A 68 4.50 -12.11 -2.45
C LEU A 68 5.01 -12.87 -3.67
N TRP A 69 5.14 -12.18 -4.81
CA TRP A 69 5.58 -12.76 -6.09
C TRP A 69 6.94 -12.21 -6.54
N ASP A 70 7.71 -11.66 -5.60
CA ASP A 70 9.04 -11.12 -5.82
C ASP A 70 9.09 -9.86 -6.71
N ASN A 71 7.97 -9.16 -6.92
CA ASN A 71 7.98 -7.87 -7.63
C ASN A 71 8.47 -6.74 -6.71
N PRO A 72 9.21 -5.74 -7.24
CA PRO A 72 9.66 -4.60 -6.45
C PRO A 72 8.47 -3.76 -5.97
N ILE A 73 8.49 -3.38 -4.69
CA ILE A 73 7.50 -2.47 -4.09
C ILE A 73 7.98 -1.03 -4.29
N PRO A 74 7.23 -0.16 -4.99
CA PRO A 74 7.62 1.23 -5.18
C PRO A 74 7.80 1.95 -3.85
N ARG A 75 8.82 2.81 -3.75
CA ARG A 75 9.02 3.66 -2.57
C ARG A 75 8.02 4.84 -2.57
N PRO A 76 7.62 5.34 -1.40
CA PRO A 76 6.64 6.43 -1.31
C PRO A 76 7.15 7.76 -1.85
N ASP A 77 8.47 7.93 -1.97
CA ASP A 77 9.13 9.09 -2.60
C ASP A 77 9.40 8.89 -4.10
N GLY A 78 8.99 7.73 -4.66
CA GLY A 78 9.21 7.39 -6.06
C GLY A 78 10.67 7.09 -6.41
N SER A 79 11.56 6.89 -5.43
CA SER A 79 12.93 6.48 -5.72
C SER A 79 12.95 5.05 -6.31
N PRO A 80 13.95 4.74 -7.16
CA PRO A 80 14.22 3.36 -7.56
C PRO A 80 14.59 2.48 -6.36
#